data_AF-A0A7C4LW99-F1
#
_entry.id   AF-A0A7C4LW99-F1
#
_cell.length_a   1.000
_cell.length_b   1.000
_cell.length_c   1.000
_cell.angle_alpha   90.00
_cell.angle_beta   90.00
_cell.angle_gamma   90.00
#
_symmetry.space_group_name_H-M   'P 1'
#
loop_
_entity.id
_entity.type
_entity.pdbx_description
1 polymer ?
#
loop_
_entity_poly.entity_id
_entity_poly.type
_entity_poly.pdbx_seq_one_letter_code
_entity_poly.pdbx_strand_id
1 'polypeptide(L)' 'MAPILPQGESIRKAVKWISEERQSEPAKPLAKLVEEASLRFNLSPAEGEFLFQFFKEQKA' A
#
# COMPACT_ATOMS: atom_id res chain seq x y z
N MET A 1 9.07 5.82 28.37
CA MET A 1 7.91 5.22 27.67
C MET A 1 7.74 5.97 26.36
N ALA A 2 8.23 5.40 25.25
CA ALA A 2 8.06 6.02 23.95
C ALA A 2 6.63 5.72 23.47
N PRO A 3 5.83 6.72 23.06
CA PRO A 3 4.64 6.45 22.30
C PRO A 3 5.13 5.86 20.97
N ILE A 4 4.93 4.55 20.82
CA ILE A 4 4.94 3.87 19.53
C ILE A 4 4.17 4.76 18.57
N LEU A 5 4.87 5.47 17.68
CA LEU A 5 4.26 6.20 16.58
C LEU A 5 3.23 5.27 15.91
N PRO A 6 2.11 5.77 15.35
CA PRO A 6 1.20 4.97 14.54
C PRO A 6 1.84 4.61 13.18
N GLN A 7 3.03 4.00 13.18
CA GLN A 7 3.92 3.74 12.02
C GLN A 7 3.34 2.78 10.97
N GLY A 8 2.07 2.37 11.11
CA GLY A 8 1.44 1.47 10.17
C GLY A 8 -0.02 1.77 9.87
N GLU A 9 -0.60 2.88 10.35
CA GLU A 9 -2.00 3.18 10.05
C GLU A 9 -2.17 3.57 8.58
N SER A 10 -1.27 4.40 8.05
CA SER A 10 -1.23 4.78 6.63
C SER A 10 -1.02 3.56 5.74
N ILE A 11 -0.05 2.70 6.06
CA ILE A 11 0.18 1.42 5.36
C ILE A 11 -1.07 0.54 5.40
N ARG A 12 -1.71 0.32 6.56
CA ARG A 12 -2.91 -0.54 6.63
C ARG A 12 -4.05 0.01 5.79
N LYS A 13 -4.27 1.32 5.80
CA LYS A 13 -5.28 1.98 4.95
C LYS A 13 -4.95 1.82 3.47
N ALA A 14 -3.67 1.98 3.11
CA ALA A 14 -3.18 1.76 1.75
C ALA A 14 -3.36 0.31 1.28
N VAL A 15 -3.00 -0.68 2.10
CA VAL A 15 -3.23 -2.12 1.79
C VAL A 15 -4.70 -2.40 1.53
N LYS A 16 -5.58 -1.91 2.41
CA LYS A 16 -7.02 -2.11 2.27
C LYS A 16 -7.52 -1.49 0.95
N TRP A 17 -7.14 -0.25 0.67
CA TRP A 17 -7.53 0.44 -0.55
C TRP A 17 -7.01 -0.24 -1.82
N ILE A 18 -5.73 -0.67 -1.85
CA ILE A 18 -5.16 -1.41 -2.97
C ILE A 18 -5.91 -2.73 -3.21
N SER A 19 -6.31 -3.41 -2.13
CA SER A 19 -7.07 -4.66 -2.22
C SER A 19 -8.46 -4.45 -2.83
N GLU A 20 -9.15 -3.37 -2.44
CA GLU A 20 -10.44 -2.96 -3.02
C GLU A 20 -10.29 -2.56 -4.49
N GLU A 21 -9.29 -1.74 -4.82
CA GLU A 21 -9.02 -1.35 -6.22
C GLU A 21 -8.65 -2.56 -7.09
N ARG A 22 -7.91 -3.54 -6.57
CA ARG A 22 -7.61 -4.78 -7.32
C ARG A 22 -8.87 -5.61 -7.60
N GLN A 23 -9.88 -5.54 -6.75
CA GLN A 23 -11.16 -6.23 -7.00
C GLN A 23 -12.01 -5.47 -8.02
N SER A 24 -12.05 -4.13 -7.93
CA SER A 24 -12.78 -3.29 -8.89
C SER A 24 -12.11 -3.28 -10.28
N GLU A 25 -10.78 -3.22 -10.32
CA GLU A 25 -9.99 -3.02 -11.53
C GLU A 25 -8.82 -4.04 -11.58
N PRO A 26 -9.11 -5.33 -11.86
CA PRO A 26 -8.07 -6.37 -11.89
C PRO A 26 -7.04 -6.17 -13.03
N ALA A 27 -7.35 -5.31 -14.00
CA ALA A 27 -6.46 -4.93 -15.09
C ALA A 27 -5.42 -3.87 -14.68
N LYS A 28 -5.61 -3.15 -13.56
CA LYS A 28 -4.65 -2.14 -13.12
C LYS A 28 -3.36 -2.81 -12.61
N PRO A 29 -2.18 -2.34 -13.06
CA PRO A 29 -0.91 -2.85 -12.57
C PRO A 29 -0.69 -2.43 -11.12
N LEU A 30 -0.09 -3.32 -10.33
CA LEU A 30 0.18 -3.08 -8.91
C LEU A 30 0.98 -1.79 -8.67
N ALA A 31 1.98 -1.50 -9.52
CA ALA A 31 2.79 -0.31 -9.42
C ALA A 31 1.95 0.99 -9.41
N LYS A 32 0.91 1.05 -10.26
CA LYS A 32 -0.03 2.19 -10.30
C LYS A 32 -0.82 2.31 -9.00
N LEU A 33 -1.33 1.20 -8.50
CA LEU A 33 -2.08 1.19 -7.24
C LEU A 33 -1.20 1.60 -6.05
N VAL A 34 0.05 1.17 -6.03
CA VAL A 34 1.01 1.57 -4.99
C VAL A 34 1.35 3.05 -5.10
N GLU A 35 1.57 3.59 -6.30
CA GLU A 35 1.78 5.03 -6.51
C GLU A 35 0.57 5.85 -6.03
N GLU A 36 -0.65 5.47 -6.45
CA GLU A 36 -1.87 6.16 -6.03
C GLU A 36 -2.08 6.09 -4.52
N ALA A 37 -1.84 4.92 -3.91
CA ALA A 37 -1.90 4.76 -2.47
C ALA A 37 -0.83 5.59 -1.76
N SER A 38 0.37 5.70 -2.34
CA SER A 38 1.46 6.48 -1.77
C SER A 38 1.14 7.97 -1.73
N LEU A 39 0.57 8.50 -2.81
CA LEU A 39 0.10 9.88 -2.87
C LEU A 39 -1.11 10.11 -1.96
N ARG A 40 -2.06 9.16 -1.92
CA ARG A 40 -3.31 9.29 -1.15
C ARG A 40 -3.11 9.20 0.35
N PHE A 41 -2.20 8.34 0.80
CA PHE A 41 -1.94 8.09 2.22
C PHE A 41 -0.64 8.76 2.71
N ASN A 42 -0.01 9.59 1.87
CA ASN A 42 1.25 10.27 2.16
C ASN A 42 2.35 9.29 2.62
N LEU A 43 2.47 8.17 1.89
CA LEU A 43 3.44 7.15 2.21
C LEU A 43 4.84 7.59 1.81
N SER A 44 5.81 7.21 2.64
CA SER A 44 7.22 7.38 2.34
C SER A 44 7.64 6.42 1.21
N PRO A 45 8.74 6.72 0.49
CA PRO A 45 9.27 5.81 -0.55
C PRO A 45 9.51 4.39 -0.04
N ALA A 46 9.97 4.24 1.21
CA ALA A 46 10.15 2.96 1.87
C ALA A 46 8.83 2.19 2.10
N GLU A 47 7.75 2.91 2.41
CA GLU A 47 6.42 2.33 2.62
C GLU A 47 5.80 1.88 1.30
N GLY A 48 5.97 2.67 0.22
CA GLY A 48 5.56 2.29 -1.14
C GLY A 48 6.27 1.02 -1.63
N GLU A 49 7.58 0.94 -1.45
CA GLU A 49 8.37 -0.27 -1.76
C GLU A 49 7.87 -1.50 -0.97
N PHE A 50 7.60 -1.34 0.33
CA PHE A 50 7.04 -2.41 1.15
C PHE A 50 5.70 -2.90 0.61
N LEU A 51 4.78 -1.99 0.28
CA LEU A 51 3.48 -2.35 -0.32
C LEU A 51 3.67 -3.10 -1.64
N PHE A 52 4.54 -2.60 -2.50
CA PHE A 52 4.79 -3.23 -3.79
C PHE A 52 5.31 -4.66 -3.63
N GLN A 53 6.31 -4.88 -2.76
CA GLN A 53 6.84 -6.22 -2.49
C GLN A 53 5.78 -7.11 -1.85
N PHE A 54 5.04 -6.62 -0.84
CA PHE A 54 4.01 -7.38 -0.14
C PHE A 54 2.93 -7.92 -1.08
N PHE A 55 2.44 -7.10 -2.01
CA PHE A 55 1.42 -7.53 -2.97
C PHE A 55 1.97 -8.30 -4.16
N LYS A 56 3.26 -8.14 -4.49
CA LYS A 56 3.96 -8.93 -5.50
C LYS A 56 4.18 -10.36 -5.00
N GLU A 57 4.56 -10.51 -3.74
CA GLU A 57 4.80 -11.81 -3.09
C GLU A 57 3.50 -12.60 -2.87
N GLN A 58 2.39 -11.93 -2.56
CA GLN A 58 1.06 -12.58 -2.48
C GLN A 58 0.52 -13.13 -3.82
N LYS A 59 1.12 -12.78 -4.96
CA LYS A 59 0.69 -13.26 -6.29
C LYS A 59 1.51 -14.47 -6.78
N ALA A 60 2.38 -15.04 -5.93
CA ALA A 60 3.20 -16.21 -6.21
C ALA A 60 2.50 -17.52 -5.85
#